data_AF-A0A5C5T182-F1
#
_entry.id   AF-A0A5C5T182-F1
#
_cell.length_a   1.000
_cell.length_b   1.000
_cell.length_c   1.000
_cell.angle_alpha   90.00
_cell.angle_beta   90.00
_cell.angle_gamma   90.00
#
_symmetry.space_group_name_H-M   'P 1'
#
loop_
_entity.id
_entity.type
_entity.pdbx_description
1 polymer ?
#
loop_
_entity_poly.entity_id
_entity_poly.type
_entity_poly.pdbx_seq_one_letter_code
_entity_poly.pdbx_strand_id
1 'polypeptide(L)'
;MFFKIKFVAAVFILIGVVLLLAEVDETFNVYNIPYVFILIGLISLLVSLLATRKEKSLLCRIGLHKFEQVDRGREMPALFIYKCNRCGQGKKVMKAF
;
A
#
# COMPACT_ATOMS: atom_id res chain seq x y z
N MET A 1 -5.71 3.23 17.50
CA MET A 1 -6.69 3.99 16.68
C MET A 1 -6.72 3.54 15.21
N PHE A 2 -5.57 3.32 14.56
CA PHE A 2 -5.49 2.99 13.13
C PHE A 2 -6.08 1.63 12.70
N PHE A 3 -6.08 0.62 13.59
CA PHE A 3 -6.73 -0.66 13.33
C PHE A 3 -8.24 -0.51 13.09
N LYS A 4 -8.87 0.44 13.80
CA LYS A 4 -10.29 0.78 13.63
C LYS A 4 -10.56 1.39 12.25
N ILE A 5 -9.64 2.20 11.72
CA ILE A 5 -9.80 2.85 10.40
C ILE A 5 -9.74 1.81 9.27
N LYS A 6 -8.79 0.87 9.34
CA LYS A 6 -8.69 -0.21 8.34
C LYS A 6 -9.92 -1.13 8.37
N PHE A 7 -10.42 -1.43 9.57
CA PHE A 7 -11.64 -2.22 9.74
C PHE A 7 -12.87 -1.50 9.18
N VAL A 8 -13.05 -0.22 9.49
CA VAL A 8 -14.13 0.60 8.93
C VAL A 8 -14.03 0.67 7.41
N ALA A 9 -12.85 0.94 6.85
CA ALA A 9 -12.67 0.97 5.39
C ALA A 9 -12.99 -0.39 4.73
N ALA A 10 -12.57 -1.50 5.34
CA ALA A 10 -12.89 -2.84 4.85
C ALA A 10 -14.41 -3.13 4.88
N VAL A 11 -15.10 -2.70 5.94
CA VAL A 11 -16.56 -2.82 6.05
C VAL A 11 -17.26 -1.98 4.97
N PHE A 12 -16.81 -0.76 4.69
CA PHE A 12 -17.36 0.07 3.61
C PHE A 12 -17.20 -0.59 2.23
N ILE A 13 -16.03 -1.17 1.94
CA ILE A 13 -15.81 -1.92 0.69
C ILE A 13 -16.74 -3.13 0.62
N LEU A 14 -16.88 -3.88 1.72
CA LEU A 14 -17.71 -5.08 1.77
C LEU A 14 -19.20 -4.73 1.55
N ILE A 15 -19.70 -3.66 2.17
CA ILE A 15 -21.05 -3.15 1.94
C ILE A 15 -21.25 -2.78 0.47
N GLY A 16 -20.29 -2.06 -0.13
CA GLY A 16 -20.35 -1.69 -1.55
C GLY A 16 -20.39 -2.91 -2.49
N VAL A 17 -19.57 -3.93 -2.21
CA VAL A 17 -19.55 -5.18 -3.00
C VAL A 17 -20.86 -5.95 -2.85
N VAL A 18 -21.42 -6.04 -1.64
CA VAL A 18 -22.69 -6.73 -1.39
C VAL A 18 -23.84 -6.01 -2.11
N LEU A 19 -23.88 -4.67 -2.09
CA LEU A 19 -24.87 -3.88 -2.83
C LEU A 19 -24.79 -4.12 -4.35
N LEU A 20 -23.57 -4.26 -4.88
CA LEU A 20 -23.33 -4.52 -6.31
C LEU A 20 -23.78 -5.94 -6.69
N LEU A 21 -23.46 -6.94 -5.86
CA LEU A 21 -23.89 -8.34 -6.07
C LEU A 21 -25.40 -8.54 -5.90
N ALA A 22 -26.07 -7.70 -5.10
CA ALA A 22 -27.50 -7.75 -4.91
C ALA A 22 -28.29 -6.98 -5.99
N GLU A 23 -27.62 -6.47 -7.03
CA GLU A 23 -28.22 -5.73 -8.16
C GLU A 23 -29.19 -4.62 -7.67
N VAL A 24 -28.82 -3.97 -6.56
CA VAL A 24 -29.62 -2.92 -5.92
C VAL A 24 -29.82 -1.74 -6.87
N ASP A 25 -28.87 -1.56 -7.79
CA ASP A 25 -28.86 -0.55 -8.83
C ASP A 25 -30.05 -0.71 -9.79
N GLU A 26 -30.33 -1.95 -10.20
CA GLU A 26 -31.43 -2.30 -11.10
C GLU A 26 -32.78 -2.30 -10.38
N THR A 27 -32.79 -2.71 -9.11
CA THR A 27 -34.04 -2.84 -8.32
C THR A 27 -34.52 -1.53 -7.73
N PHE A 28 -33.63 -0.61 -7.36
CA PHE A 28 -33.98 0.66 -6.70
C PHE A 28 -33.57 1.91 -7.50
N ASN A 29 -33.13 1.75 -8.76
CA ASN A 29 -32.66 2.84 -9.64
C ASN A 29 -31.56 3.70 -8.99
N VAL A 30 -30.69 3.04 -8.23
CA VAL A 30 -29.65 3.69 -7.41
C VAL A 30 -28.35 3.88 -8.20
N TYR A 31 -28.45 4.04 -9.52
CA TYR A 31 -27.38 4.41 -10.46
C TYR A 31 -25.98 3.91 -10.09
N ASN A 32 -25.20 4.77 -9.41
CA ASN A 32 -23.77 4.60 -9.17
C ASN A 32 -23.41 4.57 -7.68
N ILE A 33 -24.39 4.47 -6.77
CA ILE A 33 -24.12 4.53 -5.33
C ILE A 33 -23.17 3.42 -4.84
N PRO A 34 -23.26 2.15 -5.29
CA PRO A 34 -22.31 1.13 -4.85
C PRO A 34 -20.89 1.43 -5.31
N TYR A 35 -20.72 1.93 -6.54
CA TYR A 35 -19.42 2.32 -7.08
C TYR A 35 -18.78 3.47 -6.29
N VAL A 36 -19.59 4.46 -5.87
CA VAL A 36 -19.12 5.55 -5.01
C VAL A 36 -18.67 5.04 -3.64
N PHE A 37 -19.43 4.12 -3.04
CA PHE A 37 -19.06 3.49 -1.77
C PHE A 37 -17.75 2.69 -1.86
N ILE A 38 -17.57 1.91 -2.93
CA ILE A 38 -16.35 1.14 -3.18
C ILE A 38 -15.16 2.10 -3.36
N LEU A 39 -15.31 3.16 -4.17
CA LEU A 39 -14.28 4.15 -4.41
C LEU A 39 -13.85 4.86 -3.11
N ILE A 40 -14.80 5.33 -2.31
CA ILE A 40 -14.52 6.00 -1.03
C ILE A 40 -13.82 5.03 -0.07
N GLY A 41 -14.29 3.78 0.00
CA GLY A 41 -13.67 2.73 0.80
C GLY A 41 -12.22 2.46 0.41
N LEU A 42 -11.94 2.34 -0.89
CA LEU A 42 -10.60 2.14 -1.44
C LEU A 42 -9.66 3.31 -1.13
N ILE A 43 -10.12 4.54 -1.37
CA ILE A 43 -9.33 5.76 -1.11
C ILE A 43 -8.97 5.84 0.37
N SER A 44 -9.95 5.61 1.27
CA SER A 44 -9.73 5.63 2.71
C SER A 44 -8.71 4.57 3.15
N LEU A 45 -8.77 3.37 2.57
CA LEU A 45 -7.84 2.28 2.86
C LEU A 45 -6.41 2.60 2.40
N LEU A 46 -6.27 3.18 1.20
CA LEU A 46 -4.98 3.65 0.67
C LEU A 46 -4.38 4.74 1.55
N VAL A 47 -5.17 5.76 1.92
CA VAL A 47 -4.72 6.85 2.80
C VAL A 47 -4.29 6.29 4.16
N SER A 48 -5.04 5.35 4.72
CA SER A 48 -4.69 4.67 5.98
C SER A 48 -3.35 3.92 5.86
N LEU A 49 -3.13 3.19 4.77
CA LEU A 49 -1.87 2.50 4.51
C LEU A 49 -0.69 3.49 4.40
N LEU A 50 -0.86 4.58 3.67
CA LEU A 50 0.16 5.62 3.55
C LEU A 50 0.40 6.34 4.89
N ALA A 51 -0.62 6.58 5.70
CA ALA A 51 -0.49 7.22 7.00
C ALA A 51 0.21 6.30 8.03
N THR A 52 0.03 4.98 7.93
CA THR A 52 0.65 4.02 8.85
C THR A 52 2.15 3.79 8.62
N ARG A 53 2.71 4.15 7.47
CA ARG A 53 4.15 4.02 7.22
C ARG A 53 4.91 5.17 7.87
N LYS A 54 5.86 4.84 8.75
CA LYS A 54 6.72 5.78 9.50
C LYS A 54 7.75 6.53 8.64
N GLU A 55 7.82 6.26 7.34
CA GLU A 55 8.87 6.83 6.49
C GLU A 55 8.62 8.32 6.23
N LYS A 56 9.66 9.16 6.22
CA LYS A 56 9.51 10.61 5.99
C LYS A 56 9.11 10.96 4.55
N SER A 57 9.59 10.20 3.56
CA SER A 57 9.35 10.48 2.14
C SER A 57 8.11 9.72 1.63
N LEU A 58 7.19 10.44 0.96
CA LEU A 58 6.00 9.86 0.33
C LEU A 58 6.33 8.74 -0.67
N LEU A 59 7.38 8.94 -1.48
CA LEU A 59 7.83 7.96 -2.46
C LEU A 59 8.23 6.63 -1.80
N CYS A 60 8.90 6.70 -0.65
CA CYS A 60 9.32 5.50 0.06
C CYS A 60 8.16 4.85 0.83
N ARG A 61 7.11 5.62 1.21
CA ARG A 61 5.87 5.04 1.74
C ARG A 61 5.10 4.19 0.72
N ILE A 62 5.16 4.56 -0.55
CA ILE A 62 4.51 3.83 -1.65
C ILE A 62 5.41 2.67 -2.16
N GLY A 63 6.66 2.57 -1.69
CA GLY A 63 7.60 1.51 -2.07
C GLY A 63 8.56 1.89 -3.20
N LEU A 64 8.54 3.13 -3.68
CA LEU A 64 9.45 3.67 -4.69
C LEU A 64 10.78 4.13 -4.05
N HIS A 65 11.49 3.17 -3.48
CA HIS A 65 12.80 3.37 -2.87
C HIS A 65 13.88 3.59 -3.93
N LYS A 66 14.66 4.67 -3.78
CA LYS A 66 15.89 4.87 -4.55
C LYS A 66 17.04 4.24 -3.80
N PHE A 67 17.44 3.05 -4.21
CA PHE A 67 18.52 2.28 -3.61
C PHE A 67 19.86 2.61 -4.28
N GLU A 68 20.87 2.92 -3.48
CA GLU A 68 22.23 3.16 -3.92
C GLU A 68 23.15 2.12 -3.25
N GLN A 69 24.14 1.64 -4.00
CA GLN A 69 25.11 0.69 -3.47
C GLN A 69 26.04 1.43 -2.51
N VAL A 70 26.02 1.04 -1.24
CA VAL A 70 26.82 1.69 -0.19
C VAL A 70 28.01 0.86 0.23
N ASP A 71 27.94 -0.46 0.10
CA ASP A 71 29.02 -1.33 0.54
C ASP A 71 29.04 -2.67 -0.21
N ARG A 72 30.20 -3.32 -0.17
CA ARG A 72 30.40 -4.70 -0.63
C ARG A 72 30.78 -5.52 0.60
N GLY A 73 30.07 -6.63 0.84
CA GLY A 73 30.31 -7.48 2.00
C GLY A 73 31.77 -7.94 2.04
N ARG A 74 32.49 -7.60 3.11
CA ARG A 74 33.92 -7.96 3.26
C ARG A 74 34.15 -9.48 3.30
N GLU A 75 33.14 -10.23 3.74
CA GLU A 75 33.19 -11.69 3.87
C GLU A 75 32.81 -12.43 2.58
N MET A 76 32.06 -11.80 1.67
CA MET A 76 31.57 -12.42 0.44
C MET A 76 31.62 -11.41 -0.72
N PRO A 77 32.52 -11.55 -1.71
CA PRO A 77 32.68 -10.58 -2.79
C PRO A 77 31.43 -10.44 -3.68
N ALA A 78 30.55 -11.45 -3.68
CA ALA A 78 29.27 -11.44 -4.40
C ALA A 78 28.12 -10.74 -3.64
N LEU A 79 28.32 -10.34 -2.38
CA LEU A 79 27.31 -9.70 -1.55
C LEU A 79 27.37 -8.17 -1.68
N PHE A 80 26.32 -7.57 -2.23
CA PHE A 80 26.18 -6.13 -2.37
C PHE A 80 25.14 -5.59 -1.39
N ILE A 81 25.50 -4.52 -0.66
CA ILE A 81 24.60 -3.84 0.26
C ILE A 81 24.10 -2.56 -0.43
N TYR A 82 22.80 -2.53 -0.66
CA TYR A 82 22.09 -1.36 -1.17
C TYR A 82 21.35 -0.69 -0.03
N LYS A 83 21.41 0.64 0.08
CA LYS A 83 20.61 1.43 1.03
C LYS A 83 19.80 2.50 0.32
N CYS A 84 18.59 2.73 0.79
CA CYS A 84 17.79 3.84 0.33
C CYS A 84 18.25 5.14 0.98
N ASN A 85 18.64 6.14 0.18
CA ASN A 85 19.13 7.42 0.68
C ASN A 85 18.06 8.20 1.48
N ARG A 86 16.77 7.97 1.20
CA ARG A 86 15.67 8.73 1.82
C ARG A 86 15.17 8.14 3.14
N CYS A 87 15.12 6.81 3.26
CA CYS A 87 14.53 6.13 4.42
C CYS A 87 15.49 5.18 5.14
N GLY A 88 16.70 4.99 4.63
CA GLY A 88 17.71 4.14 5.25
C GLY A 88 17.46 2.64 5.13
N GLN A 89 16.36 2.19 4.50
CA GLN A 89 16.12 0.76 4.28
C GLN A 89 17.28 0.15 3.50
N GLY A 90 17.84 -0.93 4.04
CA GLY A 90 18.93 -1.69 3.42
C GLY A 90 18.42 -2.98 2.80
N LYS A 91 18.91 -3.32 1.61
CA LYS A 91 18.73 -4.63 0.98
C LYS A 91 20.09 -5.23 0.69
N LYS A 92 20.29 -6.48 1.12
CA LYS A 92 21.45 -7.29 0.73
C LYS A 92 21.06 -8.10 -0.50
N VAL A 93 21.86 -8.01 -1.55
CA VAL A 93 21.62 -8.74 -2.80
C VAL A 93 22.89 -9.51 -3.14
N MET A 94 22.75 -10.81 -3.38
CA MET A 94 23.82 -11.60 -3.99
C MET A 94 23.69 -11.49 -5.50
N LYS A 95 24.75 -11.06 -6.19
CA LYS A 95 24.82 -11.18 -7.64
C LYS A 95 25.45 -12.53 -7.96
N ALA A 96 24.72 -13.38 -8.69
CA ALA A 96 25.33 -14.47 -9.41
C ALA A 96 26.11 -13.87 -10.59
N PHE A 97 27.41 -14.17 -10.64
CA PHE A 97 28.25 -13.90 -11.81
C PHE A 97 28.26 -15.13 -12.70
#